data_AF-A0A9D2B4H9-F1
#
_entry.id   AF-A0A9D2B4H9-F1
#
_cell.length_a   1.000
_cell.length_b   1.000
_cell.length_c   1.000
_cell.angle_alpha   90.00
_cell.angle_beta   90.00
_cell.angle_gamma   90.00
#
_symmetry.space_group_name_H-M   'P 1'
#
loop_
_entity.id
_entity.type
_entity.pdbx_description
1 polymer ?
#
loop_
_entity_poly.entity_id
_entity_poly.type
_entity_poly.pdbx_seq_one_letter_code
_entity_poly.pdbx_strand_id
1 'polypeptide(L)' 'MSSQLDSLIRMVNQIAANNTHRGDTAAEYVHIHLKKFWARSMKRQIITYLQQDGSELLPLARQAVELLAQEQPVPAE' A
#
# COMPACT_ATOMS: atom_id res chain seq x y z
N MET A 1 7.53 10.65 11.57
CA MET A 1 6.53 10.39 10.50
C MET A 1 5.37 11.35 10.69
N SER A 2 4.65 11.72 9.63
CA SER A 2 3.46 12.56 9.76
C SER A 2 2.26 11.71 10.17
N SER A 3 1.35 12.25 10.99
CA SER A 3 0.15 11.53 11.46
C SER A 3 -0.72 10.99 10.30
N GLN A 4 -0.65 11.63 9.14
CA GLN A 4 -1.28 11.17 7.92
C GLN A 4 -0.65 9.88 7.38
N LEU A 5 0.68 9.79 7.31
CA LEU A 5 1.38 8.60 6.82
C LEU A 5 1.13 7.41 7.75
N ASP A 6 1.23 7.61 9.07
CA ASP A 6 0.95 6.57 10.07
C ASP A 6 -0.47 6.01 9.91
N SER A 7 -1.44 6.89 9.61
CA SER A 7 -2.81 6.49 9.32
C SER A 7 -2.92 5.66 8.05
N LEU A 8 -2.19 6.01 6.98
CA LEU A 8 -2.17 5.24 5.74
C LEU A 8 -1.56 3.85 5.94
N ILE A 9 -0.43 3.76 6.66
CA ILE A 9 0.23 2.49 7.00
C ILE A 9 -0.74 1.59 7.78
N ARG A 10 -1.38 2.15 8.81
CA ARG A 10 -2.38 1.41 9.59
C ARG A 10 -3.53 0.91 8.73
N MET A 11 -4.08 1.75 7.86
CA MET A 11 -5.19 1.36 6.99
C MET A 11 -4.80 0.25 6.01
N VAL A 12 -3.67 0.36 5.30
CA VAL A 12 -3.26 -0.68 4.35
C VAL A 12 -2.96 -2.01 5.05
N ASN A 13 -2.36 -1.95 6.24
CA ASN A 13 -2.11 -3.14 7.07
C ASN A 13 -3.43 -3.79 7.53
N GLN A 14 -4.43 -3.00 7.91
CA GLN A 14 -5.76 -3.53 8.27
C GLN A 14 -6.46 -4.18 7.08
N ILE A 15 -6.41 -3.54 5.90
CA ILE A 15 -7.00 -4.11 4.66
C ILE A 15 -6.30 -5.44 4.33
N ALA A 16 -4.96 -5.49 4.42
CA ALA A 16 -4.20 -6.72 4.20
C ALA A 16 -4.55 -7.81 5.22
N ALA A 17 -4.51 -7.49 6.53
CA ALA A 17 -4.83 -8.44 7.59
C ALA A 17 -6.22 -9.08 7.43
N ASN A 18 -7.21 -8.28 7.00
CA ASN A 18 -8.58 -8.76 6.79
C ASN A 18 -8.74 -9.65 5.55
N ASN A 19 -7.76 -9.70 4.65
CA ASN A 19 -7.86 -10.42 3.37
C ASN A 19 -6.87 -11.59 3.25
N THR A 20 -6.16 -11.94 4.32
CA THR A 20 -5.21 -13.07 4.35
C THR A 20 -5.85 -14.41 3.97
N HIS A 21 -7.14 -14.59 4.28
CA HIS A 21 -7.92 -15.77 3.92
C HIS A 21 -8.04 -16.01 2.41
N ARG A 22 -7.66 -15.04 1.56
CA ARG A 22 -7.70 -15.16 0.09
C ARG A 22 -6.48 -15.89 -0.50
N GLY A 23 -5.48 -16.23 0.33
CA GLY A 23 -4.26 -16.89 -0.11
C GLY A 23 -3.51 -16.08 -1.17
N ASP A 24 -3.10 -16.72 -2.26
CA ASP A 24 -2.27 -16.12 -3.31
C ASP A 24 -2.90 -14.90 -4.00
N THR A 25 -4.24 -14.81 -3.98
CA THR A 25 -4.96 -13.67 -4.58
C THR A 25 -5.10 -12.47 -3.66
N ALA A 26 -4.64 -12.58 -2.41
CA ALA A 26 -4.81 -11.53 -1.41
C ALA A 26 -4.10 -10.23 -1.81
N ALA A 27 -2.87 -10.30 -2.33
CA ALA A 27 -2.08 -9.11 -2.66
C ALA A 27 -2.73 -8.31 -3.80
N GLU A 28 -3.17 -9.02 -4.84
CA GLU A 28 -3.93 -8.48 -5.98
C GLU A 28 -5.22 -7.79 -5.50
N TYR A 29 -5.98 -8.45 -4.61
CA TYR A 29 -7.21 -7.89 -4.09
C TYR A 29 -6.97 -6.59 -3.30
N VAL A 30 -5.97 -6.58 -2.43
CA VAL A 30 -5.59 -5.38 -1.66
C VAL A 30 -5.14 -4.28 -2.61
N HIS A 31 -4.28 -4.58 -3.59
CA HIS A 31 -3.87 -3.63 -4.65
C HIS A 31 -5.10 -2.99 -5.32
N ILE A 32 -6.05 -3.80 -5.80
CA ILE A 32 -7.25 -3.31 -6.49
C ILE A 32 -8.08 -2.40 -5.57
N HIS A 33 -8.18 -2.76 -4.28
CA HIS A 33 -8.86 -1.95 -3.29
C HIS A 33 -8.20 -0.58 -3.13
N LEU A 34 -6.87 -0.53 -2.93
CA LEU A 34 -6.13 0.74 -2.84
C LEU A 34 -6.29 1.56 -4.12
N LYS A 35 -6.15 0.93 -5.28
CA LYS A 35 -6.26 1.60 -6.59
C LYS A 35 -7.60 2.30 -6.77
N LYS A 36 -8.70 1.63 -6.40
CA LYS A 36 -10.08 2.12 -6.58
C LYS A 36 -10.48 3.17 -5.55
N PHE A 37 -10.10 2.99 -4.29
CA PHE A 37 -10.67 3.78 -3.20
C PHE A 37 -9.72 4.85 -2.64
N TRP A 38 -8.42 4.79 -2.91
CA TRP A 38 -7.49 5.80 -2.42
C TRP A 38 -7.29 6.92 -3.42
N ALA A 39 -7.21 8.15 -2.90
CA ALA A 39 -6.84 9.32 -3.68
C ALA A 39 -5.40 9.19 -4.22
N ARG A 40 -5.11 9.86 -5.35
CA ARG A 40 -3.78 9.85 -5.97
C ARG A 40 -2.66 10.27 -5.01
N SER A 41 -2.91 11.23 -4.13
CA SER A 41 -1.96 11.67 -3.10
C SER A 41 -1.63 10.58 -2.09
N MET A 42 -2.64 9.86 -1.58
CA MET A 42 -2.46 8.77 -0.62
C MET A 42 -1.62 7.63 -1.24
N LYS A 43 -1.93 7.27 -2.49
CA LYS A 43 -1.17 6.25 -3.24
C LYS A 43 0.30 6.64 -3.38
N ARG A 44 0.58 7.89 -3.77
CA ARG A 44 1.97 8.38 -3.83
C ARG A 44 2.66 8.34 -2.48
N GLN A 45 2.01 8.80 -1.40
CA GLN A 45 2.61 8.80 -0.06
C GLN A 45 3.03 7.39 0.38
N ILE A 46 2.17 6.38 0.19
CA ILE A 46 2.49 5.01 0.61
C ILE A 46 3.55 4.36 -0.29
N ILE A 47 3.57 4.68 -1.59
CA ILE A 47 4.62 4.22 -2.52
C ILE A 47 5.97 4.86 -2.16
N THR A 48 6.00 6.16 -1.88
CA THR A 48 7.23 6.84 -1.42
C THR A 48 7.73 6.24 -0.12
N TYR A 49 6.84 5.95 0.83
CA TYR A 49 7.24 5.29 2.08
C TYR A 49 7.82 3.89 1.84
N LEU A 50 7.22 3.09 0.96
CA LEU A 50 7.76 1.78 0.55
C LEU A 50 9.19 1.89 0.00
N GLN A 51 9.49 2.93 -0.78
CA GLN A 51 10.81 3.13 -1.40
C GLN A 51 11.88 3.61 -0.41
N GLN A 52 11.47 4.33 0.65
CA GLN A 52 12.39 4.91 1.63
C GLN A 52 12.70 3.94 2.79
N ASP A 53 11.68 3.26 3.29
CA ASP A 53 11.77 2.39 4.47
C ASP A 53 10.83 1.18 4.32
N GLY A 54 9.51 1.43 4.41
CA GLY A 54 8.50 0.40 4.24
C GLY A 54 8.49 -0.71 5.31
N SER A 55 9.28 -0.60 6.37
CA SER A 55 9.43 -1.64 7.41
C SER A 55 8.15 -1.90 8.20
N GLU A 56 7.26 -0.91 8.32
CA GLU A 56 6.00 -1.07 9.04
C GLU A 56 4.87 -1.65 8.18
N LEU A 57 5.10 -1.87 6.88
CA LEU A 57 4.15 -2.58 6.03
C LEU A 57 4.20 -4.08 6.30
N LEU A 58 3.05 -4.67 6.61
CA LEU A 58 2.93 -6.13 6.67
C LEU A 58 3.32 -6.75 5.32
N PRO A 59 3.84 -7.98 5.27
CA PRO A 59 4.31 -8.60 4.02
C PRO A 59 3.28 -8.52 2.88
N LEU A 60 2.02 -8.82 3.19
CA LEU A 60 0.92 -8.74 2.22
C LEU A 60 0.60 -7.30 1.78
N ALA A 61 0.64 -6.33 2.70
CA ALA A 61 0.45 -4.92 2.39
C ALA A 61 1.59 -4.41 1.51
N ARG A 62 2.83 -4.79 1.81
CA ARG A 62 4.03 -4.45 1.05
C ARG A 62 3.90 -4.93 -0.40
N GLN A 63 3.56 -6.20 -0.62
CA GLN A 63 3.33 -6.75 -1.96
C GLN A 63 2.25 -5.99 -2.74
N ALA A 64 1.14 -5.63 -2.08
CA ALA A 64 0.08 -4.85 -2.72
C ALA A 64 0.53 -3.44 -3.12
N VAL A 65 1.34 -2.78 -2.28
CA VAL A 65 1.91 -1.45 -2.56
C VAL A 65 2.98 -1.53 -3.66
N GLU A 66 3.76 -2.62 -3.72
CA GLU A 66 4.71 -2.89 -4.82
C GLU A 66 3.99 -2.99 -6.17
N LEU A 67 2.86 -3.72 -6.24
CA LEU A 67 2.01 -3.77 -7.44
C LEU A 67 1.48 -2.38 -7.80
N LEU A 68 1.11 -1.57 -6.80
CA LEU A 68 0.63 -0.20 -7.02
C LEU A 68 1.73 0.72 -7.57
N ALA A 69 2.97 0.55 -7.10
CA ALA A 69 4.14 1.31 -7.55
C ALA A 69 4.50 1.02 -9.01
N GLN A 70 4.30 -0.22 -9.46
CA GLN A 70 4.52 -0.61 -10.86
C GLN A 70 3.55 0.09 -11.82
N GLU A 71 2.30 0.32 -11.40
CA GLU A 71 1.31 1.02 -12.23
C GLU A 71 1.41 2.55 -12.14
N GLN A 72 1.81 3.08 -10.99
CA GLN A 72 1.89 4.51 -10.74
C GLN A 72 3.27 4.87 -10.17
N PRO A 73 4.32 4.88 -11.02
CA PRO A 73 5.64 5.28 -10.56
C PRO A 73 5.57 6.72 -10.04
N VAL A 74 6.12 6.94 -8.85
CA VAL A 74 6.33 8.28 -8.33
C VAL A 74 7.35 8.94 -9.27
N PRO A 75 7.05 10.09 -9.89
CA PRO A 75 8.02 10.78 -10.74
C PRO A 75 9.30 11.04 -9.96
N ALA A 76 10.46 10.81 -10.59
CA ALA A 76 11.71 11.35 -10.09
C ALA A 76 11.60 12.88 -10.16
N GLU A 77 11.65 13.54 -9.01
CA GLU A 77 11.65 15.00 -8.91
C GLU A 77 12.98 15.60 -9.39
#